data_AF-D6R8K5-F1
#
_entry.id   AF-D6R8K5-F1
#
_cell.length_a   1.000
_cell.length_b   1.000
_cell.length_c   1.000
_cell.angle_alpha   90.00
_cell.angle_beta   90.00
_cell.angle_gamma   90.00
#
_symmetry.space_group_name_H-M   'P 1'
#
loop_
_entity.id
_entity.type
_entity.pdbx_description
1 polymer ?
#
loop_
_entity_poly.entity_id
_entity_poly.type
_entity_poly.pdbx_seq_one_letter_code
_entity_poly.pdbx_strand_id
1 'polypeptide(L)'
;GLTLLGEAAARKILKPGDPALCPPLEDHSVRVDIRILSQNQGVPLSHDFQNRSSSPWDYNITRDPHRFPSEIAEARCRHTGCINAQGQEDSSMNSVPIQQEFLVLRREPQGCSRSFRLEKVRVTVGCTCVTPMVRYVRGLRA
;
A
#
# COMPACT_ATOMS: atom_id res chain seq x y z
N GLY A 1 -23.28 40.63 58.98
CA GLY A 1 -22.01 40.39 58.26
C GLY A 1 -22.28 39.42 57.13
N LEU A 2 -21.93 39.78 55.90
CA LEU A 2 -22.17 38.96 54.71
C LEU A 2 -21.20 37.77 54.67
N THR A 3 -21.74 36.56 54.52
CA THR A 3 -20.98 35.34 54.27
C THR A 3 -20.54 35.28 52.80
N LEU A 4 -19.23 35.31 52.56
CA LEU A 4 -18.61 35.05 51.26
C LEU A 4 -18.69 33.55 50.95
N LEU A 5 -19.52 33.19 49.96
CA LEU A 5 -19.47 31.87 49.32
C LEU A 5 -18.33 31.91 48.29
N GLY A 6 -17.26 31.15 48.55
CA GLY A 6 -16.17 30.97 47.59
C GLY A 6 -16.62 30.09 46.42
N GLU A 7 -16.49 30.61 45.20
CA GLU A 7 -16.70 29.82 43.98
C GLU A 7 -15.56 28.80 43.83
N ALA A 8 -15.90 27.52 44.00
CA ALA A 8 -15.02 26.43 43.62
C ALA A 8 -15.04 26.29 42.09
N ALA A 9 -13.99 26.79 41.43
CA ALA A 9 -13.75 26.51 40.02
C ALA A 9 -13.54 24.99 39.85
N ALA A 10 -14.56 24.31 39.32
CA ALA A 10 -14.47 22.90 38.96
C ALA A 10 -13.39 22.74 37.87
N ARG A 11 -12.21 22.21 38.26
CA ARG A 11 -11.21 21.73 37.31
C ARG A 11 -11.83 20.59 36.51
N LYS A 12 -12.28 20.88 35.29
CA LYS A 12 -12.60 19.83 34.30
C LYS A 12 -11.32 19.06 34.02
N ILE A 13 -11.25 17.83 34.50
CA ILE A 13 -10.23 16.87 34.08
C ILE A 13 -10.53 16.57 32.62
N LEU A 14 -9.69 17.08 31.72
CA LEU A 14 -9.84 16.81 30.30
C LEU A 14 -9.56 15.33 30.04
N LYS A 15 -10.54 14.66 29.45
CA LYS A 15 -10.38 13.29 28.96
C LYS A 15 -9.48 13.30 27.72
N PRO A 16 -8.64 12.27 27.54
CA PRO A 16 -7.95 12.04 26.27
C PRO A 16 -8.98 11.95 25.14
N GLY A 17 -8.89 12.86 24.16
CA GLY A 17 -9.79 12.90 23.00
C GLY A 17 -10.78 14.07 22.93
N ASP A 18 -10.63 15.12 23.75
CA ASP A 18 -11.43 16.34 23.61
C ASP A 18 -11.07 17.09 22.29
N PRO A 19 -12.01 17.22 21.32
CA PRO A 19 -11.74 17.85 20.03
C PRO A 19 -11.32 19.33 20.12
N ALA A 20 -11.51 19.97 21.28
CA ALA A 20 -11.08 21.35 21.54
C ALA A 20 -9.56 21.54 21.70
N LEU A 21 -8.75 20.46 21.79
CA LEU A 21 -7.28 20.55 21.89
C LEU A 21 -6.53 20.40 20.56
N CYS A 22 -7.23 20.31 19.43
CA CYS A 22 -6.56 20.12 18.16
C CYS A 22 -5.92 21.44 17.69
N PRO A 23 -4.63 21.44 17.29
CA PRO A 23 -4.05 22.60 16.64
C PRO A 23 -4.84 22.93 15.35
N PRO A 24 -4.94 24.22 14.99
CA PRO A 24 -5.57 24.63 13.73
C PRO A 24 -4.91 23.92 12.54
N LEU A 25 -5.71 23.58 11.52
CA LEU A 25 -5.19 23.03 10.27
C LEU A 25 -4.22 24.05 9.63
N GLU A 26 -3.03 23.60 9.25
CA GLU A 26 -2.06 24.41 8.51
C GLU A 26 -2.62 24.81 7.13
N ASP A 27 -2.22 26.00 6.65
CA ASP A 27 -2.73 26.66 5.43
C ASP A 27 -2.43 25.88 4.13
N HIS A 28 -1.63 24.81 4.21
CA HIS A 28 -1.25 23.95 3.09
C HIS A 28 -1.92 22.56 3.12
N SER A 29 -2.95 22.40 3.94
CA SER A 29 -3.69 21.13 4.07
C SER A 29 -4.88 21.06 3.10
N VAL A 30 -5.10 19.88 2.51
CA VAL A 30 -6.24 19.60 1.64
C VAL A 30 -7.28 18.78 2.41
N ARG A 31 -8.55 19.18 2.35
CA ARG A 31 -9.66 18.38 2.88
C ARG A 31 -9.94 17.24 1.90
N VAL A 32 -9.79 16.00 2.38
CA VAL A 32 -10.06 14.80 1.60
C VAL A 32 -11.32 14.12 2.12
N ASP A 33 -12.26 13.81 1.22
CA ASP A 33 -13.35 12.89 1.51
C ASP A 33 -12.87 11.46 1.30
N ILE A 34 -12.85 10.67 2.36
CA ILE A 34 -12.33 9.29 2.36
C ILE A 34 -13.37 8.25 1.92
N ARG A 35 -14.57 8.69 1.49
CA ARG A 35 -15.57 7.78 0.91
C ARG A 35 -15.03 7.18 -0.39
N ILE A 36 -14.87 5.87 -0.42
CA ILE A 36 -14.39 5.14 -1.59
C ILE A 36 -15.53 5.06 -2.61
N LEU A 37 -15.40 5.81 -3.70
CA LEU A 37 -16.28 5.66 -4.85
C LEU A 37 -16.06 4.26 -5.44
N SER A 38 -17.13 3.58 -5.87
CA SER A 38 -17.07 2.25 -6.52
C SER A 38 -16.48 1.11 -5.69
N GLN A 39 -16.58 1.13 -4.36
CA GLN A 39 -16.07 0.06 -3.47
C GLN A 39 -16.56 -1.36 -3.84
N ASN A 40 -17.69 -1.48 -4.54
CA ASN A 40 -18.27 -2.76 -4.98
C ASN A 40 -17.76 -3.24 -6.35
N GLN A 41 -16.86 -2.50 -7.00
CA GLN A 41 -16.15 -2.97 -8.20
C GLN A 41 -14.96 -3.81 -7.76
N GLY A 42 -15.23 -5.01 -7.23
CA GLY A 42 -14.19 -6.03 -7.17
C GLY A 42 -13.63 -6.23 -8.56
N VAL A 43 -12.30 -6.19 -8.71
CA VAL A 43 -11.69 -6.45 -10.02
C VAL A 43 -12.11 -7.87 -10.41
N PRO A 44 -12.78 -8.09 -11.56
CA PRO A 44 -13.16 -9.43 -12.02
C PRO A 44 -11.90 -10.14 -12.52
N LEU A 45 -10.98 -10.41 -11.60
CA LEU A 45 -9.82 -11.24 -11.84
C LEU A 45 -10.26 -12.67 -11.61
N SER A 46 -10.12 -13.54 -12.63
CA SER A 46 -10.20 -14.98 -12.42
C SER A 46 -9.25 -15.32 -11.27
N HIS A 47 -9.78 -15.97 -10.24
CA HIS A 47 -9.11 -16.19 -8.95
C HIS A 47 -7.80 -16.99 -9.01
N ASP A 48 -7.28 -17.29 -10.21
CA ASP A 48 -6.23 -18.28 -10.43
C ASP A 48 -5.12 -17.86 -11.42
N PHE A 49 -5.08 -16.61 -11.87
CA PHE A 49 -4.03 -16.19 -12.82
C PHE A 49 -2.61 -16.36 -12.25
N GLN A 50 -2.44 -16.15 -10.95
CA GLN A 50 -1.16 -16.32 -10.26
C GLN A 50 -0.62 -17.75 -10.37
N ASN A 51 -1.50 -18.76 -10.46
CA ASN A 51 -1.13 -20.16 -10.61
C ASN A 51 -1.06 -20.61 -12.07
N ARG A 52 -1.90 -20.02 -12.93
CA ARG A 52 -2.02 -20.40 -14.35
C ARG A 52 -1.06 -19.64 -15.27
N SER A 53 -0.40 -18.60 -14.75
CA SER A 53 0.64 -17.87 -15.48
C SER A 53 1.83 -18.77 -15.77
N SER A 54 2.46 -18.60 -16.94
CA SER A 54 3.78 -19.20 -17.23
C SER A 54 4.88 -18.61 -16.34
N SER A 55 4.66 -17.47 -15.71
CA SER A 55 5.54 -16.91 -14.68
C SER A 55 4.74 -16.78 -13.39
N PRO A 56 4.50 -17.87 -12.64
CA PRO A 56 3.59 -17.85 -11.51
C PRO A 56 4.19 -17.11 -10.31
N TRP A 57 3.33 -16.61 -9.42
CA TRP A 57 3.72 -15.84 -8.24
C TRP A 57 2.89 -16.17 -7.01
N ASP A 58 3.42 -15.83 -5.84
CA ASP A 58 2.72 -15.86 -4.55
C ASP A 58 2.52 -14.44 -4.04
N TYR A 59 1.44 -14.20 -3.29
CA TYR A 59 1.22 -12.91 -2.64
C TYR A 59 1.77 -12.92 -1.21
N ASN A 60 2.56 -11.90 -0.90
CA ASN A 60 2.89 -11.53 0.48
C ASN A 60 2.01 -10.35 0.89
N ILE A 61 1.13 -10.55 1.87
CA ILE A 61 0.22 -9.50 2.34
C ILE A 61 0.87 -8.77 3.50
N THR A 62 1.18 -7.49 3.30
CA THR A 62 1.69 -6.61 4.36
C THR A 62 0.54 -5.82 4.97
N ARG A 63 0.49 -5.74 6.30
CA ARG A 63 -0.53 -5.01 7.04
C ARG A 63 0.08 -3.87 7.83
N ASP A 64 -0.44 -2.66 7.62
CA ASP A 64 -0.09 -1.45 8.36
C ASP A 64 -1.38 -0.80 8.88
N PRO A 65 -1.65 -0.82 10.20
CA PRO A 65 -2.87 -0.25 10.77
C PRO A 65 -2.94 1.28 10.68
N HIS A 66 -1.82 1.95 10.35
CA HIS A 66 -1.74 3.39 10.18
C HIS A 66 -1.79 3.80 8.70
N ARG A 67 -2.15 2.88 7.80
CA ARG A 67 -2.23 3.12 6.36
C ARG A 67 -3.61 2.74 5.82
N PHE A 68 -4.05 3.44 4.79
CA PHE A 68 -5.19 3.06 3.97
C PHE A 68 -4.75 2.92 2.49
N PRO A 69 -5.03 1.77 1.82
CA PRO A 69 -5.55 0.53 2.40
C PRO A 69 -4.56 -0.07 3.41
N SER A 70 -5.09 -0.69 4.47
CA SER A 70 -4.26 -1.25 5.54
C SER A 70 -3.47 -2.46 5.06
N GLU A 71 -4.05 -3.24 4.16
CA GLU A 71 -3.43 -4.42 3.58
C GLU A 71 -3.01 -4.13 2.14
N ILE A 72 -1.80 -4.56 1.81
CA ILE A 72 -1.23 -4.52 0.47
C ILE A 72 -0.72 -5.92 0.15
N ALA A 73 -1.24 -6.51 -0.91
CA ALA A 73 -0.72 -7.77 -1.45
C ALA A 73 0.41 -7.46 -2.45
N GLU A 74 1.61 -7.93 -2.16
CA GLU A 74 2.76 -7.81 -3.04
C GLU A 74 3.13 -9.16 -3.63
N ALA A 75 3.20 -9.25 -4.95
CA ALA A 75 3.53 -10.46 -5.67
C ALA A 75 5.04 -10.76 -5.62
N ARG A 76 5.37 -12.06 -5.50
CA ARG A 76 6.74 -12.59 -5.60
C ARG A 76 6.76 -13.74 -6.60
N CYS A 77 7.57 -13.61 -7.65
CA CYS A 77 7.71 -14.66 -8.65
C CYS A 77 8.28 -15.93 -8.00
N ARG A 78 7.71 -17.09 -8.32
CA ARG A 78 8.13 -18.38 -7.75
C ARG A 78 9.41 -18.91 -8.36
N HIS A 79 9.61 -18.62 -9.65
CA HIS A 79 10.71 -19.14 -10.46
C HIS A 79 11.56 -18.01 -10.99
N THR A 80 12.81 -18.33 -11.34
CA THR A 80 13.67 -17.42 -12.09
C THR A 80 13.37 -17.51 -13.58
N GLY A 81 13.14 -18.72 -14.09
CA GLY A 81 12.67 -18.98 -15.45
C GLY A 81 11.14 -18.96 -15.57
N CYS A 82 10.62 -19.35 -16.73
CA CYS A 82 9.19 -19.50 -16.96
C CYS A 82 8.79 -20.98 -17.05
N ILE A 83 7.53 -21.29 -16.80
CA ILE A 83 6.96 -22.63 -16.91
C ILE A 83 6.49 -22.87 -18.33
N ASN A 84 7.00 -23.94 -18.96
CA ASN A 84 6.59 -24.38 -20.29
C ASN A 84 5.30 -25.22 -20.27
N ALA A 85 4.83 -25.65 -21.44
CA ALA A 85 3.60 -26.45 -21.55
C ALA A 85 3.66 -27.82 -20.85
N GLN A 86 4.86 -28.34 -20.58
CA GLN A 86 5.10 -29.59 -19.85
C GLN A 86 5.12 -29.38 -18.33
N GLY A 87 4.99 -28.14 -17.84
CA GLY A 87 5.06 -27.81 -16.43
C GLY A 87 6.50 -27.73 -15.88
N GLN A 88 7.50 -27.63 -16.76
CA GLN A 88 8.92 -27.56 -16.39
C GLN A 88 9.42 -26.11 -16.50
N GLU A 89 10.38 -25.76 -15.64
CA GLU A 89 11.05 -24.46 -15.70
C GLU A 89 12.01 -24.40 -16.89
N ASP A 90 11.74 -23.47 -17.80
CA ASP A 90 12.57 -23.07 -18.93
C ASP A 90 13.44 -21.89 -18.51
N SER A 91 14.73 -22.16 -18.33
CA SER A 91 15.76 -21.18 -17.95
C SER A 91 16.23 -20.29 -19.11
N SER A 92 15.75 -20.52 -20.34
CA SER A 92 16.00 -19.63 -21.48
C SER A 92 15.12 -18.37 -21.46
N MET A 93 14.11 -18.35 -20.59
CA MET A 93 13.21 -17.22 -20.36
C MET A 93 13.38 -16.71 -18.93
N ASN A 94 12.88 -15.50 -18.63
CA ASN A 94 12.92 -14.93 -17.29
C ASN A 94 11.50 -14.60 -16.78
N SER A 95 11.19 -15.02 -15.56
CA SER A 95 10.07 -14.49 -14.78
C SER A 95 10.49 -13.16 -14.14
N VAL A 96 9.82 -12.07 -14.50
CA VAL A 96 10.15 -10.72 -14.00
C VAL A 96 8.94 -10.07 -13.30
N PRO A 97 9.15 -9.33 -12.20
CA PRO A 97 8.07 -8.67 -11.48
C PRO A 97 7.50 -7.48 -12.28
N ILE A 98 6.17 -7.37 -12.32
CA ILE A 98 5.46 -6.18 -12.81
C ILE A 98 5.17 -5.28 -11.60
N GLN A 99 5.62 -4.04 -11.65
CA GLN A 99 5.45 -3.09 -10.57
C GLN A 99 4.50 -1.96 -10.97
N GLN A 100 3.64 -1.57 -10.04
CA GLN A 100 2.69 -0.48 -10.18
C GLN A 100 2.90 0.53 -9.05
N GLU A 101 2.83 1.82 -9.39
CA GLU A 101 2.76 2.88 -8.38
C GLU A 101 1.31 3.12 -7.97
N PHE A 102 1.07 3.18 -6.66
CA PHE A 102 -0.22 3.59 -6.12
C PHE A 102 -0.07 4.53 -4.93
N LEU A 103 -1.17 5.22 -4.65
CA LEU A 103 -1.26 6.17 -3.56
C LEU A 103 -1.85 5.49 -2.33
N VAL A 104 -1.26 5.77 -1.17
CA VAL A 104 -1.75 5.34 0.14
C VAL A 104 -1.90 6.55 1.04
N LEU A 105 -2.86 6.48 1.97
CA LEU A 105 -3.01 7.49 3.01
C LEU A 105 -2.38 6.96 4.29
N ARG A 106 -1.33 7.61 4.78
CA ARG A 106 -0.71 7.31 6.08
C ARG A 106 -1.24 8.25 7.14
N ARG A 107 -1.74 7.69 8.24
CA ARG A 107 -2.17 8.43 9.42
C ARG A 107 -0.96 8.96 10.18
N GLU A 108 -0.97 10.24 10.52
CA GLU A 108 0.12 10.82 11.31
C GLU A 108 -0.08 10.54 12.82
N PRO A 109 1.00 10.26 13.58
CA PRO A 109 0.92 9.75 14.95
C PRO A 109 0.55 10.79 16.04
N GLN A 110 -0.04 11.94 15.71
CA GLN A 110 -0.33 13.00 16.70
C GLN A 110 -1.81 13.02 17.12
N GLY A 111 -2.04 12.92 18.42
CA GLY A 111 -3.30 12.48 19.04
C GLY A 111 -4.57 13.29 18.80
N CYS A 112 -4.50 14.48 18.20
CA CYS A 112 -5.66 15.38 18.04
C CYS A 112 -6.09 15.56 16.57
N SER A 113 -5.15 15.70 15.64
CA SER A 113 -5.47 15.85 14.22
C SER A 113 -5.67 14.48 13.55
N ARG A 114 -6.84 14.26 12.94
CA ARG A 114 -7.04 13.18 11.96
C ARG A 114 -6.36 13.55 10.64
N SER A 115 -5.08 13.91 10.68
CA SER A 115 -4.30 14.24 9.50
C SER A 115 -3.81 12.96 8.83
N PHE A 116 -3.82 13.01 7.50
CA PHE A 116 -3.27 11.96 6.66
C PHE A 116 -2.23 12.59 5.74
N ARG A 117 -1.15 11.85 5.53
CA ARG A 117 -0.18 12.12 4.49
C ARG A 117 -0.45 11.22 3.30
N LEU A 118 -0.46 11.80 2.11
CA LEU A 118 -0.49 11.03 0.88
C LEU A 118 0.92 10.52 0.58
N GLU A 119 1.09 9.21 0.43
CA GLU A 119 2.36 8.59 0.08
C GLU A 119 2.22 7.82 -1.22
N LYS A 120 3.26 7.87 -2.06
CA LYS A 120 3.38 7.03 -3.23
C LYS A 120 4.18 5.78 -2.84
N VAL A 121 3.63 4.62 -3.13
CA VAL A 121 4.33 3.34 -2.95
C VAL A 121 4.36 2.57 -4.25
N ARG A 122 5.42 1.79 -4.44
CA ARG A 122 5.64 0.94 -5.60
C ARG A 122 5.48 -0.51 -5.15
N VAL A 123 4.61 -1.25 -5.82
CA VAL A 123 4.26 -2.61 -5.41
C VAL A 123 4.24 -3.53 -6.60
N THR A 124 4.77 -4.71 -6.37
CA THR A 124 4.73 -5.78 -7.36
C THR A 124 3.32 -6.37 -7.41
N VAL A 125 2.65 -6.27 -8.56
CA VAL A 125 1.25 -6.71 -8.75
C VAL A 125 1.14 -8.10 -9.36
N GLY A 126 2.23 -8.59 -9.96
CA GLY A 126 2.30 -9.91 -10.57
C GLY A 126 3.67 -10.13 -11.21
N CYS A 127 3.79 -11.22 -11.97
CA CYS A 127 4.99 -11.52 -12.75
C CYS A 127 4.63 -11.77 -14.21
N THR A 128 5.58 -11.52 -15.10
CA THR A 128 5.46 -11.82 -16.53
C THR A 128 6.68 -12.56 -17.04
N CYS A 129 6.51 -13.30 -18.13
CA CYS A 129 7.57 -14.04 -18.79
C CYS A 129 8.17 -13.22 -19.93
N VAL A 130 9.48 -13.03 -19.93
CA VAL A 130 10.20 -12.25 -20.96
C VAL A 130 11.35 -13.04 -21.55
N THR A 131 11.66 -12.76 -22.81
CA THR A 131 12.88 -13.22 -23.47
C THR A 131 14.09 -12.42 -22.95
N PRO A 132 15.19 -13.07 -22.55
CA PRO A 132 16.40 -12.36 -22.12
C PRO A 132 17.00 -11.55 -23.27
N MET A 133 17.48 -10.34 -22.99
CA MET A 133 18.26 -9.57 -23.96
C MET A 133 19.66 -10.15 -24.07
N VAL A 134 19.87 -11.10 -24.99
CA VAL A 134 21.20 -11.56 -25.35
C VAL A 134 21.84 -10.48 -26.23
N ARG A 135 22.70 -9.64 -25.63
CA ARG A 135 23.59 -8.78 -26.43
C ARG A 135 24.59 -9.71 -27.12
N TYR A 136 24.31 -10.09 -28.37
CA TYR A 136 25.37 -10.60 -29.24
C TYR A 136 26.41 -9.51 -29.36
N VAL A 137 27.53 -9.64 -28.66
CA VAL A 137 28.76 -8.91 -28.99
C VAL A 137 29.16 -9.43 -30.36
N ARG A 138 28.65 -8.80 -31.44
CA ARG A 138 29.13 -9.02 -32.79
C ARG A 138 30.56 -8.52 -32.84
N GLY A 139 31.51 -9.43 -32.65
CA GLY A 139 32.92 -9.14 -32.84
C GLY A 139 33.79 -9.92 -31.89
N LEU A 140 33.99 -11.21 -32.20
CA LEU A 140 35.24 -11.95 -32.02
C LEU A 140 35.02 -13.30 -32.75
N ARG A 141 34.99 -13.21 -34.09
CA ARG A 141 35.45 -14.33 -34.92
C ARG A 141 36.97 -14.22 -34.86
N ALA A 142 37.62 -15.16 -34.17
CA ALA A 142 39.00 -15.52 -34.46
C ALA A 142 39.00 -16.44 -35.69
#